data_AF-A0A2E0RBN7-F1
#
_entry.id   AF-A0A2E0RBN7-F1
#
_cell.length_a   1.000
_cell.length_b   1.000
_cell.length_c   1.000
_cell.angle_alpha   90.00
_cell.angle_beta   90.00
_cell.angle_gamma   90.00
#
_symmetry.space_group_name_H-M   'P 1'
#
loop_
_entity.id
_entity.type
_entity.pdbx_description
1 polymer ?
#
loop_
_entity_poly.entity_id
_entity_poly.type
_entity_poly.pdbx_seq_one_letter_code
_entity_poly.pdbx_strand_id
1 'polypeptide(L)'
;MRNISSLHSSSESFTTGPYLSPELNSGEPLSPADDVYAIAAIFTELIDTKLAENASTGEAQEKDSEILQQLKSAFTSVRSAKSSERPSASSLLKIASELNIKNDKPALLPVESSLNLNLFETFNGEPEVIENGGKPNFKDRFSKAILYLKSHLRRWLWLLVMGILIAGIALLINSGNEEEVRLQVVPEVAGLQTADLINQFSDFWVLEEALTREDGTQNGEILRTIPDAGVELAEGKVLTYFVSLGPELRTIPLGLTGLTIDEAESILLESSLRLGVTSKVPDEKVAIGLVIGPATSVTELPTGSEVDIEISSGPELRTVPETLVGRAYESVETAIVLEGLQVKRTEVFHPTIGLGIVIRVEPVSGSQVLADGVIEIFVSKGLEPIE
;
A
#
# COMPACT_ATOMS: atom_id res chain seq x y z
N MET A 1 -28.67 4.31 31.52
CA MET A 1 -29.28 3.30 30.63
C MET A 1 -29.53 3.93 29.28
N ARG A 2 -28.63 3.71 28.32
CA ARG A 2 -28.87 3.95 26.88
C ARG A 2 -28.37 2.72 26.14
N ASN A 3 -29.32 1.98 25.60
CA ASN A 3 -29.10 0.85 24.70
C ASN A 3 -28.39 1.35 23.45
N ILE A 4 -27.27 0.72 23.11
CA ILE A 4 -26.64 0.86 21.79
C ILE A 4 -27.04 -0.40 21.03
N SER A 5 -28.06 -0.24 20.20
CA SER A 5 -28.58 -1.28 19.31
C SER A 5 -27.70 -1.38 18.08
N SER A 6 -27.11 -2.57 17.92
CA SER A 6 -26.67 -3.25 16.70
C SER A 6 -26.98 -2.58 15.35
N LEU A 7 -25.91 -2.25 14.60
CA LEU A 7 -25.90 -2.21 13.15
C LEU A 7 -24.49 -2.55 12.63
N HIS A 8 -24.27 -3.81 12.25
CA HIS A 8 -23.55 -4.15 11.02
C HIS A 8 -23.91 -5.59 10.63
N SER A 9 -24.83 -5.68 9.67
CA SER A 9 -25.05 -6.86 8.86
C SER A 9 -24.26 -6.64 7.57
N SER A 10 -23.15 -7.33 7.46
CA SER A 10 -22.49 -7.62 6.18
C SER A 10 -22.27 -9.12 6.17
N SER A 11 -23.22 -9.81 5.55
CA SER A 11 -23.19 -11.25 5.29
C SER A 11 -22.20 -11.53 4.16
N GLU A 12 -20.91 -11.55 4.48
CA GLU A 12 -19.96 -12.37 3.73
C GLU A 12 -19.80 -13.67 4.49
N SER A 13 -20.19 -14.77 3.86
CA SER A 13 -19.88 -16.10 4.33
C SER A 13 -18.36 -16.26 4.34
N PHE A 14 -17.72 -16.02 5.49
CA PHE A 14 -16.36 -16.48 5.77
C PHE A 14 -16.41 -18.01 5.85
N THR A 15 -16.39 -18.64 4.68
CA THR A 15 -16.40 -20.09 4.54
C THR A 15 -15.07 -20.65 5.03
N THR A 16 -15.08 -21.23 6.23
CA THR A 16 -14.18 -22.28 6.73
C THR A 16 -12.72 -22.17 6.27
N GLY A 17 -11.91 -21.35 6.94
CA GLY A 17 -10.45 -21.35 6.78
C GLY A 17 -9.76 -22.28 7.80
N PRO A 18 -8.61 -22.91 7.45
CA PRO A 18 -7.91 -23.84 8.34
C PRO A 18 -7.31 -23.17 9.60
N TYR A 19 -7.26 -21.84 9.63
CA TYR A 19 -6.74 -21.03 10.74
C TYR A 19 -7.83 -20.34 11.56
N LEU A 20 -9.11 -20.54 11.23
CA LEU A 20 -10.23 -19.98 12.01
C LEU A 20 -10.38 -20.72 13.34
N SER A 21 -10.61 -19.97 14.42
CA SER A 21 -10.98 -20.57 15.70
C SER A 21 -12.37 -21.22 15.63
N PRO A 22 -12.62 -22.27 16.43
CA PRO A 22 -13.94 -22.90 16.54
C PRO A 22 -15.08 -21.92 16.84
N GLU A 23 -14.81 -20.91 17.67
CA GLU A 23 -15.75 -19.87 18.09
C GLU A 23 -16.09 -18.93 16.93
N LEU A 24 -15.10 -18.53 16.12
CA LEU A 24 -15.31 -17.74 14.93
C LEU A 24 -16.08 -18.53 13.86
N ASN A 25 -15.86 -19.86 13.77
CA ASN A 25 -16.59 -20.75 12.87
C ASN A 25 -18.04 -21.05 13.34
N SER A 26 -18.31 -21.00 14.64
CA SER A 26 -19.66 -21.17 15.21
C SER A 26 -20.46 -19.87 15.36
N GLY A 27 -19.83 -18.71 15.10
CA GLY A 27 -20.46 -17.39 15.25
C GLY A 27 -20.59 -16.94 16.71
N GLU A 28 -19.76 -17.48 17.60
CA GLU A 28 -19.69 -17.12 19.01
C GLU A 28 -18.87 -15.83 19.22
N PRO A 29 -19.07 -15.11 20.35
CA PRO A 29 -18.34 -13.87 20.62
C PRO A 29 -16.83 -14.10 20.73
N LEU A 30 -16.06 -13.28 20.02
CA LEU A 30 -14.60 -13.38 19.95
C LEU A 30 -13.92 -12.96 21.25
N SER A 31 -12.79 -13.60 21.50
CA SER A 31 -11.93 -13.43 22.66
C SER A 31 -10.46 -13.39 22.24
N PRO A 32 -9.54 -12.85 23.07
CA PRO A 32 -8.10 -12.87 22.77
C PRO A 32 -7.51 -14.30 22.60
N ALA A 33 -8.23 -15.34 23.05
CA ALA A 33 -7.85 -16.73 22.87
C ALA A 33 -8.05 -17.23 21.42
N ASP A 34 -8.81 -16.51 20.60
CA ASP A 34 -9.05 -16.82 19.19
C ASP A 34 -7.85 -16.42 18.32
N ASP A 35 -7.25 -15.24 18.58
CA ASP A 35 -6.02 -14.81 17.93
C ASP A 35 -4.86 -15.77 18.24
N VAL A 36 -4.81 -16.22 19.50
CA VAL A 36 -3.84 -17.21 19.99
C VAL A 36 -4.02 -18.55 19.26
N TYR A 37 -5.26 -18.95 18.96
CA TYR A 37 -5.55 -20.17 18.20
C TYR A 37 -5.05 -20.06 16.75
N ALA A 38 -5.32 -18.93 16.08
CA ALA A 38 -4.90 -18.71 14.69
C ALA A 38 -3.37 -18.73 14.56
N ILE A 39 -2.66 -18.06 15.47
CA ILE A 39 -1.19 -18.08 15.53
C ILE A 39 -0.66 -19.50 15.73
N ALA A 40 -1.24 -20.26 16.67
CA ALA A 40 -0.83 -21.64 16.92
C ALA A 40 -1.05 -22.54 15.70
N ALA A 41 -2.15 -22.36 14.96
CA ALA A 41 -2.41 -23.12 13.75
C ALA A 41 -1.31 -22.91 12.69
N ILE A 42 -0.89 -21.65 12.45
CA ILE A 42 0.21 -21.30 11.55
C ILE A 42 1.53 -21.92 12.03
N PHE A 43 1.87 -21.77 13.31
CA PHE A 43 3.11 -22.33 13.85
C PHE A 43 3.15 -23.85 13.78
N THR A 44 2.03 -24.55 13.99
CA THR A 44 2.01 -26.02 13.86
C THR A 44 2.28 -26.48 12.44
N GLU A 45 1.80 -25.75 11.42
CA GLU A 45 2.09 -26.06 10.03
C GLU A 45 3.55 -25.78 9.66
N LEU A 46 4.11 -24.65 10.13
CA LEU A 46 5.53 -24.33 9.95
C LEU A 46 6.45 -25.37 10.62
N ILE A 47 6.06 -25.86 11.79
CA ILE A 47 6.81 -26.91 12.49
C ILE A 47 6.74 -28.23 11.70
N ASP A 48 5.56 -28.58 11.19
CA ASP A 48 5.36 -29.84 10.45
C ASP A 48 6.10 -29.86 9.11
N THR A 49 6.09 -28.73 8.39
CA THR A 49 6.89 -28.56 7.16
C THR A 49 8.38 -28.67 7.43
N LYS A 50 8.89 -28.04 8.50
CA LYS A 50 10.31 -28.12 8.87
C LYS A 50 10.72 -29.50 9.38
N LEU A 51 9.86 -30.20 10.11
CA LEU A 51 10.10 -31.60 10.51
C LEU A 51 10.19 -32.52 9.29
N ALA A 52 9.35 -32.30 8.27
CA ALA A 52 9.40 -33.06 7.03
C ALA A 52 10.70 -32.79 6.22
N GLU A 53 11.17 -31.56 6.20
CA GLU A 53 12.44 -31.15 5.54
C GLU A 53 13.68 -31.71 6.26
N ASN A 54 13.63 -31.75 7.59
CA ASN A 54 14.70 -32.34 8.42
C ASN A 54 14.76 -33.87 8.29
N ALA A 55 13.65 -34.54 8.00
CA ALA A 55 13.65 -35.99 7.78
C ALA A 55 14.41 -36.43 6.51
N SER A 56 14.66 -35.52 5.55
CA SER A 56 15.37 -35.82 4.31
C SER A 56 16.90 -35.57 4.35
N THR A 57 17.44 -35.05 5.46
CA THR A 57 18.81 -34.50 5.49
C THR A 57 19.47 -34.80 6.87
N GLY A 58 20.79 -35.09 6.90
CA GLY A 58 21.48 -35.87 7.97
C GLY A 58 21.71 -35.23 9.37
N GLU A 59 22.61 -35.86 10.14
CA GLU A 59 22.80 -35.82 11.62
C GLU A 59 22.72 -34.45 12.34
N ALA A 60 23.08 -33.31 11.71
CA ALA A 60 22.96 -31.99 12.34
C ALA A 60 21.50 -31.57 12.60
N GLN A 61 20.53 -32.17 11.88
CA GLN A 61 19.11 -31.88 11.99
C GLN A 61 18.36 -32.75 13.02
N GLU A 62 19.05 -33.68 13.70
CA GLU A 62 18.43 -34.53 14.72
C GLU A 62 18.07 -33.71 15.98
N LYS A 63 18.96 -32.80 16.41
CA LYS A 63 18.68 -31.85 17.51
C LYS A 63 17.57 -30.87 17.16
N ASP A 64 17.59 -30.31 15.95
CA ASP A 64 16.55 -29.39 15.49
C ASP A 64 15.17 -30.09 15.41
N SER A 65 15.15 -31.36 15.03
CA SER A 65 13.92 -32.16 15.02
C SER A 65 13.37 -32.43 16.42
N GLU A 66 14.22 -32.67 17.42
CA GLU A 66 13.80 -32.82 18.82
C GLU A 66 13.18 -31.54 19.37
N ILE A 67 13.80 -30.38 19.07
CA ILE A 67 13.30 -29.06 19.47
C ILE A 67 11.93 -28.78 18.84
N LEU A 68 11.79 -29.05 17.54
CA LEU A 68 10.54 -28.88 16.81
C LEU A 68 9.43 -29.78 17.36
N GLN A 69 9.74 -31.01 17.78
CA GLN A 69 8.78 -31.90 18.44
C GLN A 69 8.36 -31.39 19.84
N GLN A 70 9.31 -30.85 20.62
CA GLN A 70 9.00 -30.25 21.92
C GLN A 70 8.11 -29.01 21.76
N LEU A 71 8.40 -28.15 20.79
CA LEU A 71 7.56 -27.01 20.44
C LEU A 71 6.16 -27.44 20.00
N LYS A 72 6.05 -28.44 19.11
CA LYS A 72 4.77 -29.00 18.69
C LYS A 72 3.93 -29.47 19.87
N SER A 73 4.55 -30.14 20.84
CA SER A 73 3.84 -30.62 22.04
C SER A 73 3.27 -29.49 22.90
N ALA A 74 3.97 -28.35 22.99
CA ALA A 74 3.50 -27.17 23.71
C ALA A 74 2.29 -26.51 23.02
N PHE A 75 2.30 -26.46 21.68
CA PHE A 75 1.20 -25.90 20.89
C PHE A 75 -0.05 -26.78 20.84
N THR A 76 0.01 -28.06 21.19
CA THR A 76 -1.16 -28.95 21.27
C THR A 76 -2.22 -28.44 22.25
N SER A 77 -1.77 -27.89 23.39
CA SER A 77 -2.68 -27.31 24.41
C SER A 77 -3.40 -26.04 23.94
N VAL A 78 -2.77 -25.31 23.02
CA VAL A 78 -3.29 -24.05 22.45
C VAL A 78 -4.42 -24.29 21.46
N ARG A 79 -4.40 -25.46 20.81
CA ARG A 79 -5.39 -25.86 19.81
C ARG A 79 -6.63 -26.52 20.43
N SER A 80 -6.85 -26.41 21.75
CA SER A 80 -8.06 -26.94 22.39
C SER A 80 -9.32 -26.31 21.77
N ALA A 81 -10.36 -27.13 21.58
CA ALA A 81 -11.63 -26.70 21.03
C ALA A 81 -12.37 -25.70 21.94
N LYS A 82 -12.06 -25.66 23.24
CA LYS A 82 -12.65 -24.70 24.18
C LYS A 82 -11.68 -23.56 24.47
N SER A 83 -12.12 -22.32 24.22
CA SER A 83 -11.39 -21.10 24.57
C SER A 83 -10.86 -21.06 26.02
N SER A 84 -11.60 -21.58 27.01
CA SER A 84 -11.18 -21.58 28.42
C SER A 84 -9.98 -22.49 28.76
N GLU A 85 -9.70 -23.46 27.90
CA GLU A 85 -8.58 -24.40 28.08
C GLU A 85 -7.31 -23.90 27.35
N ARG A 86 -7.41 -22.81 26.58
CA ARG A 86 -6.28 -22.23 25.85
C ARG A 86 -5.45 -21.33 26.79
N PRO A 87 -4.12 -21.42 26.75
CA PRO A 87 -3.25 -20.53 27.50
C PRO A 87 -3.35 -19.10 26.99
N SER A 88 -3.14 -18.13 27.88
CA SER A 88 -3.01 -16.71 27.49
C SER A 88 -1.76 -16.48 26.64
N ALA A 89 -1.75 -15.40 25.84
CA ALA A 89 -0.58 -15.01 25.05
C ALA A 89 0.70 -14.85 25.93
N SER A 90 0.56 -14.29 27.14
CA SER A 90 1.67 -14.19 28.10
C SER A 90 2.17 -15.54 28.60
N SER A 91 1.24 -16.48 28.83
CA SER A 91 1.59 -17.84 29.24
C SER A 91 2.31 -18.57 28.11
N LEU A 92 1.89 -18.35 26.86
CA LEU A 92 2.55 -18.94 25.69
C LEU A 92 3.95 -18.39 25.45
N LEU A 93 4.13 -17.08 25.55
CA LEU A 93 5.45 -16.47 25.46
C LEU A 93 6.38 -17.07 26.51
N LYS A 94 5.89 -17.26 27.74
CA LYS A 94 6.65 -17.89 28.82
C LYS A 94 7.05 -19.33 28.47
N ILE A 95 6.10 -20.16 28.04
CA ILE A 95 6.36 -21.55 27.63
C ILE A 95 7.38 -21.61 26.48
N ALA A 96 7.22 -20.77 25.45
CA ALA A 96 8.13 -20.71 24.31
C ALA A 96 9.54 -20.22 24.72
N SER A 97 9.61 -19.24 25.62
CA SER A 97 10.89 -18.73 26.15
C SER A 97 11.62 -19.76 27.00
N GLU A 98 10.90 -20.53 27.83
CA GLU A 98 11.46 -21.60 28.65
C GLU A 98 12.02 -22.73 27.77
N LEU A 99 11.32 -23.08 26.68
CA LEU A 99 11.82 -24.03 25.68
C LEU A 99 13.06 -23.49 24.96
N ASN A 100 13.08 -22.21 24.59
CA ASN A 100 14.23 -21.59 23.93
C ASN A 100 15.46 -21.52 24.84
N ILE A 101 15.28 -21.24 26.14
CA ILE A 101 16.38 -21.19 27.12
C ILE A 101 16.99 -22.58 27.37
N LYS A 102 16.17 -23.64 27.31
CA LYS A 102 16.62 -25.02 27.52
C LYS A 102 17.46 -25.56 26.36
N ASN A 103 17.37 -24.94 25.19
CA ASN A 103 18.09 -25.37 23.99
C ASN A 103 19.38 -24.57 23.82
N ASP A 104 20.45 -25.28 23.47
CA ASP A 104 21.72 -24.64 23.11
C ASP A 104 21.53 -23.78 21.87
N LYS A 105 22.05 -22.55 21.90
CA LYS A 105 22.08 -21.69 20.70
C LYS A 105 22.83 -22.41 19.59
N PRO A 106 22.38 -22.34 18.32
CA PRO A 106 23.11 -22.93 17.22
C PRO A 106 24.54 -22.41 17.22
N ALA A 107 25.49 -23.30 16.89
CA ALA A 107 26.87 -22.89 16.72
C ALA A 107 26.91 -21.73 15.70
N LEU A 108 27.72 -20.71 15.99
CA LEU A 108 27.95 -19.63 15.04
C LEU A 108 28.39 -20.24 13.71
N LEU A 109 27.78 -19.81 12.60
CA LEU A 109 28.20 -20.21 11.27
C LEU A 109 29.72 -19.98 11.16
N PRO A 110 30.49 -20.94 10.60
CA PRO A 110 31.91 -20.76 10.45
C PRO A 110 32.14 -19.50 9.60
N VAL A 111 32.71 -18.47 10.22
CA VAL A 111 33.22 -17.32 9.50
C VAL A 111 34.52 -17.80 8.86
N GLU A 112 34.53 -18.02 7.56
CA GLU A 112 35.79 -18.12 6.82
C GLU A 112 36.43 -16.72 6.81
N SER A 113 37.11 -16.38 7.91
CA SER A 113 38.09 -15.31 7.87
C SER A 113 39.24 -15.79 6.99
N SER A 114 39.58 -15.01 5.97
CA SER A 114 40.76 -15.20 5.10
C SER A 114 42.11 -15.11 5.85
N LEU A 115 42.08 -15.04 7.18
CA LEU A 115 43.20 -15.13 8.08
C LEU A 115 43.08 -16.45 8.84
N ASN A 116 43.78 -17.47 8.36
CA ASN A 116 43.98 -18.77 9.01
C ASN A 116 44.49 -18.58 10.46
N LEU A 117 43.59 -18.41 11.42
CA LEU A 117 43.89 -18.34 12.85
C LEU A 117 43.25 -19.53 13.55
N ASN A 118 43.86 -20.70 13.39
CA ASN A 118 43.69 -21.79 14.34
C ASN A 118 44.39 -21.39 15.65
N LEU A 119 43.71 -20.60 16.49
CA LEU A 119 44.26 -20.15 17.76
C LEU A 119 43.70 -20.95 18.95
N PHE A 120 43.63 -22.26 18.83
CA PHE A 120 43.46 -23.15 19.98
C PHE A 120 44.18 -24.47 19.73
N GLU A 121 45.49 -24.46 19.98
CA GLU A 121 46.23 -25.70 20.17
C GLU A 121 46.09 -26.12 21.64
N THR A 122 45.45 -27.28 21.84
CA THR A 122 45.33 -27.94 23.13
C THR A 122 46.70 -28.37 23.61
N PHE A 123 47.16 -27.82 24.74
CA PHE A 123 48.33 -28.35 25.43
C PHE A 123 48.00 -29.73 26.01
N ASN A 124 48.44 -30.77 25.30
CA ASN A 124 48.63 -32.09 25.85
C ASN A 124 50.02 -32.16 26.49
N GLY A 125 50.05 -32.43 27.80
CA GLY A 125 51.26 -32.69 28.55
C GLY A 125 50.95 -33.50 29.81
N GLU A 126 50.78 -34.81 29.64
CA GLU A 126 50.95 -35.78 30.73
C GLU A 126 52.45 -36.18 30.84
N PRO A 127 52.90 -36.88 31.90
CA PRO A 127 52.81 -36.56 33.32
C PRO A 127 54.23 -36.61 33.97
N GLU A 128 54.43 -36.04 35.15
CA GLU A 128 55.53 -36.47 36.02
C GLU A 128 55.06 -36.56 37.48
N VAL A 129 55.06 -37.78 37.99
CA VAL A 129 54.80 -38.12 39.38
C VAL A 129 56.12 -37.96 40.15
N ILE A 130 56.10 -37.13 41.19
CA ILE A 130 57.09 -37.21 42.29
C ILE A 130 56.29 -37.26 43.58
N GLU A 131 56.17 -38.47 44.14
CA GLU A 131 55.80 -38.67 45.54
C GLU A 131 56.84 -37.99 46.44
N ASN A 132 56.42 -37.46 47.59
CA ASN A 132 57.08 -37.79 48.87
C ASN A 132 56.34 -37.13 50.05
N GLY A 133 55.56 -37.95 50.77
CA GLY A 133 55.35 -37.76 52.20
C GLY A 133 56.52 -38.42 52.96
N GLY A 134 57.26 -37.65 53.76
CA GLY A 134 58.34 -38.22 54.57
C GLY A 134 59.10 -37.23 55.46
N LYS A 135 58.57 -37.03 56.68
CA LYS A 135 59.20 -36.65 57.98
C LYS A 135 60.24 -35.50 58.09
N PRO A 136 60.24 -34.79 59.25
CA PRO A 136 60.99 -33.55 59.43
C PRO A 136 62.47 -33.83 59.76
N ASN A 137 63.38 -32.94 59.33
CA ASN A 137 64.74 -32.91 59.84
C ASN A 137 65.21 -31.50 60.22
N PHE A 138 65.91 -31.44 61.36
CA PHE A 138 65.93 -30.37 62.35
C PHE A 138 66.94 -29.23 62.08
N LYS A 139 67.36 -29.02 60.82
CA LYS A 139 68.54 -28.20 60.51
C LYS A 139 68.24 -27.16 59.43
N ASP A 140 67.52 -26.10 59.81
CA ASP A 140 67.61 -24.78 59.15
C ASP A 140 66.83 -23.69 59.91
N ARG A 141 67.19 -23.53 61.20
CA ARG A 141 66.60 -22.52 62.08
C ARG A 141 67.29 -21.14 62.01
N PHE A 142 68.12 -20.86 61.00
CA PHE A 142 68.89 -19.60 60.96
C PHE A 142 68.82 -18.74 59.68
N SER A 143 68.03 -19.07 58.65
CA SER A 143 67.99 -18.28 57.40
C SER A 143 66.76 -17.35 57.22
N LYS A 144 65.91 -17.17 58.24
CA LYS A 144 64.69 -16.32 58.16
C LYS A 144 64.86 -14.89 58.66
N ALA A 145 65.87 -14.16 58.17
CA ALA A 145 65.94 -12.71 58.37
C ALA A 145 66.10 -11.91 57.06
N ILE A 146 66.59 -12.51 55.97
CA ILE A 146 66.91 -11.79 54.71
C ILE A 146 65.81 -11.92 53.64
N LEU A 147 64.85 -12.85 53.79
CA LEU A 147 63.76 -13.07 52.82
C LEU A 147 62.49 -12.23 53.05
N TYR A 148 62.46 -11.39 54.10
CA TYR A 148 61.30 -10.55 54.39
C TYR A 148 61.31 -9.22 53.60
N LEU A 149 62.50 -8.71 53.22
CA LEU A 149 62.63 -7.41 52.56
C LEU A 149 62.42 -7.46 51.03
N LYS A 150 62.70 -8.61 50.39
CA LYS A 150 62.61 -8.78 48.93
C LYS A 150 61.17 -8.95 48.41
N SER A 151 60.25 -9.46 49.23
CA SER A 151 58.85 -9.69 48.83
C SER A 151 57.98 -8.42 48.94
N HIS A 152 58.31 -7.52 49.86
CA HIS A 152 57.60 -6.26 50.04
C HIS A 152 57.91 -5.26 48.90
N LEU A 153 59.15 -5.19 48.41
CA LEU A 153 59.51 -4.32 47.28
C LEU A 153 58.77 -4.70 45.98
N ARG A 154 58.63 -6.00 45.70
CA ARG A 154 57.88 -6.47 44.52
C ARG A 154 56.39 -6.16 44.62
N ARG A 155 55.81 -6.23 45.82
CA ARG A 155 54.39 -5.87 46.05
C ARG A 155 54.14 -4.38 45.80
N TRP A 156 55.03 -3.51 46.24
CA TRP A 156 54.90 -2.06 46.03
C TRP A 156 55.16 -1.65 44.59
N LEU A 157 56.10 -2.32 43.90
CA LEU A 157 56.30 -2.12 42.47
C LEU A 157 55.04 -2.53 41.67
N TRP A 158 54.39 -3.63 42.02
CA TRP A 158 53.17 -4.10 41.36
C TRP A 158 51.98 -3.17 41.62
N LEU A 159 51.85 -2.63 42.83
CA LEU A 159 50.81 -1.63 43.15
C LEU A 159 51.02 -0.31 42.41
N LEU A 160 52.27 0.12 42.21
CA LEU A 160 52.59 1.31 41.43
C LEU A 160 52.23 1.11 39.95
N VAL A 161 52.60 -0.05 39.37
CA VAL A 161 52.24 -0.39 37.99
C VAL A 161 50.72 -0.48 37.82
N MET A 162 50.00 -1.07 38.77
CA MET A 162 48.53 -1.07 38.75
C MET A 162 47.95 0.34 38.88
N GLY A 163 48.53 1.19 39.72
CA GLY A 163 48.11 2.59 39.84
C GLY A 163 48.27 3.38 38.53
N ILE A 164 49.39 3.19 37.81
CA ILE A 164 49.62 3.81 36.50
C ILE A 164 48.66 3.23 35.45
N LEU A 165 48.39 1.93 35.48
CA LEU A 165 47.47 1.28 34.54
C LEU A 165 46.02 1.78 34.76
N ILE A 166 45.58 1.88 36.02
CA ILE A 166 44.27 2.44 36.37
C ILE A 166 44.19 3.92 35.99
N ALA A 167 45.24 4.70 36.23
CA ALA A 167 45.28 6.11 35.84
C ALA A 167 45.28 6.30 34.32
N GLY A 168 45.96 5.43 33.58
CA GLY A 168 45.97 5.42 32.11
C GLY A 168 44.61 5.03 31.53
N ILE A 169 43.93 4.04 32.13
CA ILE A 169 42.56 3.66 31.76
C ILE A 169 41.59 4.79 32.11
N ALA A 170 41.73 5.44 33.26
CA ALA A 170 40.90 6.58 33.64
C ALA A 170 41.08 7.77 32.70
N LEU A 171 42.32 8.05 32.26
CA LEU A 171 42.60 9.07 31.25
C LEU A 171 42.03 8.71 29.87
N LEU A 172 42.06 7.44 29.48
CA LEU A 172 41.44 6.95 28.24
C LEU A 172 39.90 7.02 28.27
N ILE A 173 39.28 6.76 29.43
CA ILE A 173 37.83 6.89 29.61
C ILE A 173 37.43 8.38 29.61
N ASN A 174 38.25 9.25 30.18
CA ASN A 174 38.01 10.71 30.21
C ASN A 174 38.44 11.43 28.91
N SER A 175 39.07 10.73 27.96
CA SER A 175 39.38 11.25 26.62
C SER A 175 38.40 10.73 25.56
N GLY A 176 37.24 10.22 25.97
CA GLY A 176 36.13 10.06 25.04
C GLY A 176 35.81 11.42 24.44
N ASN A 177 36.03 11.57 23.13
CA ASN A 177 35.67 12.76 22.40
C ASN A 177 34.19 13.06 22.68
N GLU A 178 33.93 14.06 23.52
CA GLU A 178 32.65 14.74 23.55
C GLU A 178 32.55 15.42 22.19
N GLU A 179 32.00 14.72 21.19
CA GLU A 179 31.57 15.36 19.96
C GLU A 179 30.58 16.46 20.39
N GLU A 180 30.99 17.72 20.30
CA GLU A 180 30.12 18.85 20.57
C GLU A 180 28.92 18.72 19.62
N VAL A 181 27.79 18.24 20.16
CA VAL A 181 26.56 18.08 19.40
C VAL A 181 26.07 19.49 19.06
N ARG A 182 26.33 19.93 17.83
CA ARG A 182 25.85 21.20 17.33
C ARG A 182 24.33 21.09 17.15
N LEU A 183 23.61 21.85 17.96
CA LEU A 183 22.14 21.94 17.94
C LEU A 183 21.72 23.20 17.19
N GLN A 184 20.70 23.09 16.35
CA GLN A 184 20.05 24.23 15.71
C GLN A 184 18.53 24.10 15.86
N VAL A 185 17.84 25.23 16.00
CA VAL A 185 16.37 25.25 16.10
C VAL A 185 15.78 25.08 14.70
N VAL A 186 14.81 24.17 14.56
CA VAL A 186 14.07 23.97 13.30
C VAL A 186 13.34 25.27 12.95
N PRO A 187 13.60 25.86 11.77
CA PRO A 187 12.97 27.10 11.34
C PRO A 187 11.49 26.88 10.99
N GLU A 188 10.71 27.96 11.04
CA GLU A 188 9.34 27.95 10.50
C GLU A 188 9.41 28.10 8.98
N VAL A 189 9.07 27.02 8.29
CA VAL A 189 9.20 26.87 6.83
C VAL A 189 7.88 26.62 6.13
N ALA A 190 6.78 26.61 6.90
CA ALA A 190 5.44 26.50 6.34
C ALA A 190 5.16 27.68 5.40
N GLY A 191 4.69 27.39 4.20
CA GLY A 191 4.44 28.38 3.15
C GLY A 191 5.63 28.76 2.28
N LEU A 192 6.83 28.25 2.59
CA LEU A 192 8.02 28.48 1.77
C LEU A 192 8.11 27.45 0.62
N GLN A 193 8.90 27.80 -0.40
CA GLN A 193 9.21 26.89 -1.50
C GLN A 193 10.30 25.90 -1.08
N THR A 194 10.19 24.66 -1.55
CA THR A 194 11.15 23.58 -1.26
C THR A 194 12.61 23.95 -1.57
N ALA A 195 12.84 24.74 -2.63
CA ALA A 195 14.17 25.17 -3.03
C ALA A 195 14.88 26.01 -1.94
N ASP A 196 14.15 26.86 -1.22
CA ASP A 196 14.73 27.74 -0.19
C ASP A 196 15.20 26.93 1.02
N LEU A 197 14.42 25.92 1.43
CA LEU A 197 14.77 25.01 2.51
C LEU A 197 16.04 24.20 2.18
N ILE A 198 16.07 23.61 0.98
CA ILE A 198 17.20 22.78 0.56
C ILE A 198 18.49 23.61 0.52
N ASN A 199 18.45 24.80 -0.09
CA ASN A 199 19.63 25.66 -0.21
C ASN A 199 20.16 26.14 1.14
N GLN A 200 19.30 26.28 2.16
CA GLN A 200 19.69 26.83 3.44
C GLN A 200 20.13 25.77 4.47
N PHE A 201 19.60 24.55 4.38
CA PHE A 201 19.76 23.53 5.44
C PHE A 201 20.34 22.19 4.97
N SER A 202 20.60 22.00 3.66
CA SER A 202 21.20 20.76 3.13
C SER A 202 22.54 20.39 3.77
N ASP A 203 23.28 21.40 4.21
CA ASP A 203 24.63 21.22 4.76
C ASP A 203 24.60 20.84 6.26
N PHE A 204 23.48 21.06 6.95
CA PHE A 204 23.37 20.87 8.40
C PHE A 204 22.51 19.66 8.80
N TRP A 205 21.39 19.42 8.10
CA TRP A 205 20.49 18.28 8.36
C TRP A 205 20.34 17.38 7.14
N VAL A 206 19.95 16.13 7.40
CA VAL A 206 19.52 15.20 6.36
C VAL A 206 18.06 15.49 6.04
N LEU A 207 17.78 16.00 4.84
CA LEU A 207 16.43 16.41 4.43
C LEU A 207 15.70 15.26 3.74
N GLU A 208 14.55 14.84 4.29
CA GLU A 208 13.68 13.82 3.70
C GLU A 208 12.37 14.44 3.20
N GLU A 209 12.05 14.23 1.94
CA GLU A 209 10.82 14.74 1.32
C GLU A 209 9.66 13.76 1.53
N ALA A 210 8.53 14.29 1.99
CA ALA A 210 7.26 13.58 2.02
C ALA A 210 6.22 14.37 1.21
N LEU A 211 5.47 13.69 0.33
CA LEU A 211 4.45 14.32 -0.50
C LEU A 211 3.07 14.21 0.13
N THR A 212 2.29 15.28 0.12
CA THR A 212 0.90 15.26 0.59
C THR A 212 0.04 16.26 -0.18
N ARG A 213 -1.28 16.19 -0.05
CA ARG A 213 -2.23 17.15 -0.64
C ARG A 213 -3.00 17.82 0.47
N GLU A 214 -3.23 19.11 0.32
CA GLU A 214 -3.97 19.90 1.29
C GLU A 214 -4.70 21.04 0.57
N ASP A 215 -5.97 21.22 0.89
CA ASP A 215 -6.80 22.26 0.26
C ASP A 215 -6.27 23.67 0.60
N GLY A 216 -6.29 24.57 -0.40
CA GLY A 216 -5.81 25.96 -0.24
C GLY A 216 -4.30 26.15 -0.38
N THR A 217 -3.55 25.08 -0.66
CA THR A 217 -2.09 25.11 -0.79
C THR A 217 -1.66 25.02 -2.25
N GLN A 218 -0.45 25.47 -2.55
CA GLN A 218 0.11 25.42 -3.90
C GLN A 218 1.10 24.26 -4.05
N ASN A 219 1.21 23.73 -5.27
CA ASN A 219 2.19 22.68 -5.56
C ASN A 219 3.62 23.20 -5.30
N GLY A 220 4.41 22.45 -4.54
CA GLY A 220 5.79 22.79 -4.16
C GLY A 220 5.93 23.62 -2.88
N GLU A 221 4.82 23.96 -2.22
CA GLU A 221 4.81 24.64 -0.92
C GLU A 221 5.09 23.64 0.22
N ILE A 222 5.94 24.01 1.17
CA ILE A 222 6.16 23.21 2.38
C ILE A 222 5.01 23.47 3.35
N LEU A 223 4.37 22.40 3.82
CA LEU A 223 3.23 22.47 4.72
C LEU A 223 3.67 22.42 6.18
N ARG A 224 4.56 21.47 6.48
CA ARG A 224 5.07 21.24 7.83
C ARG A 224 6.34 20.40 7.80
N THR A 225 7.04 20.37 8.93
CA THR A 225 8.22 19.54 9.14
C THR A 225 8.03 18.60 10.32
N ILE A 226 8.83 17.54 10.37
CA ILE A 226 9.01 16.69 11.54
C ILE A 226 10.53 16.57 11.77
N PRO A 227 11.06 17.01 12.93
CA PRO A 227 10.38 17.70 14.04
C PRO A 227 9.71 19.03 13.68
N ASP A 228 8.74 19.45 14.49
CA ASP A 228 8.02 20.71 14.30
C ASP A 228 8.95 21.92 14.44
N ALA A 229 8.55 23.05 13.86
CA ALA A 229 9.28 24.32 13.99
C ALA A 229 9.46 24.71 15.48
N GLY A 230 10.63 25.26 15.81
CA GLY A 230 10.99 25.63 17.18
C GLY A 230 11.64 24.51 18.00
N VAL A 231 11.69 23.26 17.51
CA VAL A 231 12.40 22.16 18.17
C VAL A 231 13.90 22.23 17.89
N GLU A 232 14.74 21.96 18.89
CA GLU A 232 16.19 21.82 18.69
C GLU A 232 16.53 20.47 18.06
N LEU A 233 17.23 20.49 16.93
CA LEU A 233 17.64 19.32 16.17
C LEU A 233 19.17 19.33 15.97
N ALA A 234 19.81 18.21 16.31
CA ALA A 234 21.25 18.04 16.15
C ALA A 234 21.67 17.95 14.67
N GLU A 235 22.88 18.43 14.37
CA GLU A 235 23.54 18.29 13.08
C GLU A 235 23.53 16.82 12.61
N GLY A 236 23.28 16.60 11.32
CA GLY A 236 23.23 15.28 10.70
C GLY A 236 22.00 14.43 11.07
N LYS A 237 21.05 14.94 11.86
CA LYS A 237 19.75 14.28 12.06
C LYS A 237 18.82 14.52 10.87
N VAL A 238 17.79 13.67 10.80
CA VAL A 238 16.77 13.72 9.75
C VAL A 238 15.72 14.77 10.08
N LEU A 239 15.48 15.67 9.13
CA LEU A 239 14.35 16.58 9.11
C LEU A 239 13.46 16.19 7.93
N THR A 240 12.29 15.63 8.22
CA THR A 240 11.30 15.29 7.20
C THR A 240 10.43 16.51 6.93
N TYR A 241 10.29 16.93 5.68
CA TYR A 241 9.44 18.05 5.29
C TYR A 241 8.34 17.57 4.34
N PHE A 242 7.13 18.09 4.56
CA PHE A 242 5.95 17.72 3.79
C PHE A 242 5.72 18.77 2.71
N VAL A 243 5.82 18.35 1.45
CA VAL A 243 5.58 19.19 0.28
C VAL A 243 4.16 18.97 -0.21
N SER A 244 3.46 20.06 -0.47
CA SER A 244 2.14 20.02 -1.08
C SER A 244 2.23 19.68 -2.56
N LEU A 245 1.39 18.75 -3.00
CA LEU A 245 1.08 18.46 -4.40
C LEU A 245 -0.13 19.29 -4.89
N GLY A 246 -0.58 20.27 -4.11
CA GLY A 246 -1.77 21.09 -4.33
C GLY A 246 -3.00 20.59 -3.57
N PRO A 247 -4.20 21.08 -3.94
CA PRO A 247 -5.46 20.74 -3.30
C PRO A 247 -5.78 19.24 -3.35
N GLU A 248 -6.65 18.78 -2.44
CA GLU A 248 -7.14 17.41 -2.44
C GLU A 248 -7.87 17.08 -3.73
N LEU A 249 -7.82 15.82 -4.13
CA LEU A 249 -8.59 15.33 -5.27
C LEU A 249 -10.02 15.03 -4.83
N ARG A 250 -10.98 15.51 -5.62
CA ARG A 250 -12.42 15.29 -5.48
C ARG A 250 -12.92 14.49 -6.67
N THR A 251 -13.69 13.45 -6.40
CA THR A 251 -14.28 12.61 -7.44
C THR A 251 -15.41 13.35 -8.14
N ILE A 252 -15.47 13.22 -9.46
CA ILE A 252 -16.58 13.73 -10.27
C ILE A 252 -17.80 12.82 -10.05
N PRO A 253 -18.97 13.35 -9.64
CA PRO A 253 -20.17 12.54 -9.40
C PRO A 253 -20.65 11.78 -10.64
N LEU A 254 -20.98 10.50 -10.48
CA LEU A 254 -21.44 9.61 -11.56
C LEU A 254 -22.92 9.78 -11.95
N GLY A 255 -23.61 10.79 -11.39
CA GLY A 255 -25.06 10.98 -11.51
C GLY A 255 -25.51 12.22 -12.29
N LEU A 256 -24.62 12.80 -13.11
CA LEU A 256 -24.92 14.07 -13.80
C LEU A 256 -25.85 13.90 -15.01
N THR A 257 -25.96 12.70 -15.57
CA THR A 257 -26.74 12.44 -16.79
C THR A 257 -28.24 12.66 -16.56
N GLY A 258 -28.88 13.39 -17.47
CA GLY A 258 -30.31 13.69 -17.46
C GLY A 258 -30.71 14.84 -16.55
N LEU A 259 -29.76 15.49 -15.88
CA LEU A 259 -30.02 16.66 -15.05
C LEU A 259 -30.05 17.95 -15.86
N THR A 260 -30.66 18.98 -15.29
CA THR A 260 -30.51 20.36 -15.78
C THR A 260 -29.13 20.92 -15.42
N ILE A 261 -28.70 21.99 -16.09
CA ILE A 261 -27.40 22.63 -15.84
C ILE A 261 -27.30 23.11 -14.38
N ASP A 262 -28.36 23.73 -13.86
CA ASP A 262 -28.41 24.27 -12.50
C ASP A 262 -28.31 23.16 -11.43
N GLU A 263 -28.96 22.01 -11.67
CA GLU A 263 -28.87 20.83 -10.80
C GLU A 263 -27.48 20.20 -10.86
N ALA A 264 -26.89 20.09 -12.04
CA ALA A 264 -25.54 19.59 -12.22
C ALA A 264 -24.51 20.49 -11.53
N GLU A 265 -24.65 21.82 -11.64
CA GLU A 265 -23.81 22.79 -10.94
C GLU A 265 -23.90 22.61 -9.42
N SER A 266 -25.11 22.43 -8.89
CA SER A 266 -25.32 22.22 -7.45
C SER A 266 -24.61 20.96 -6.95
N ILE A 267 -24.70 19.85 -7.69
CA ILE A 267 -24.04 18.58 -7.36
C ILE A 267 -22.51 18.69 -7.45
N LEU A 268 -21.99 19.44 -8.43
CA LEU A 268 -20.56 19.72 -8.52
C LEU A 268 -20.08 20.55 -7.33
N LEU A 269 -20.82 21.58 -6.94
CA LEU A 269 -20.50 22.41 -5.78
C LEU A 269 -20.52 21.62 -4.46
N GLU A 270 -21.46 20.69 -4.28
CA GLU A 270 -21.46 19.76 -3.14
C GLU A 270 -20.19 18.91 -3.07
N SER A 271 -19.62 18.58 -4.23
CA SER A 271 -18.36 17.85 -4.35
C SER A 271 -17.13 18.77 -4.30
N SER A 272 -17.31 20.05 -3.97
CA SER A 272 -16.28 21.09 -3.98
C SER A 272 -15.61 21.28 -5.36
N LEU A 273 -16.34 21.00 -6.43
CA LEU A 273 -15.98 21.25 -7.82
C LEU A 273 -16.84 22.39 -8.38
N ARG A 274 -16.45 22.95 -9.53
CA ARG A 274 -17.16 24.06 -10.18
C ARG A 274 -17.65 23.67 -11.56
N LEU A 275 -18.73 24.29 -12.02
CA LEU A 275 -19.15 24.18 -13.42
C LEU A 275 -18.16 24.93 -14.32
N GLY A 276 -17.64 24.24 -15.32
CA GLY A 276 -16.75 24.80 -16.34
C GLY A 276 -17.50 25.23 -17.60
N VAL A 277 -16.89 24.97 -18.75
CA VAL A 277 -17.47 25.27 -20.06
C VAL A 277 -18.52 24.21 -20.42
N THR A 278 -19.66 24.67 -20.91
CA THR A 278 -20.71 23.78 -21.43
C THR A 278 -20.63 23.68 -22.95
N SER A 279 -20.57 22.46 -23.48
CA SER A 279 -20.64 22.18 -24.93
C SER A 279 -21.96 21.50 -25.30
N LYS A 280 -22.39 21.61 -26.56
CA LYS A 280 -23.60 20.96 -27.06
C LYS A 280 -23.23 19.82 -28.00
N VAL A 281 -23.71 18.62 -27.72
CA VAL A 281 -23.41 17.40 -28.46
C VAL A 281 -24.72 16.69 -28.84
N PRO A 282 -24.86 16.11 -30.04
CA PRO A 282 -26.03 15.32 -30.38
C PRO A 282 -26.07 14.03 -29.56
N ASP A 283 -27.24 13.70 -29.01
CA ASP A 283 -27.48 12.46 -28.26
C ASP A 283 -28.92 11.96 -28.51
N GLU A 284 -29.03 10.69 -28.86
CA GLU A 284 -30.31 10.04 -29.21
C GLU A 284 -31.16 9.67 -27.98
N LYS A 285 -30.55 9.60 -26.79
CA LYS A 285 -31.19 9.10 -25.56
C LYS A 285 -31.53 10.23 -24.58
N VAL A 286 -30.68 11.24 -24.51
CA VAL A 286 -30.80 12.37 -23.58
C VAL A 286 -31.59 13.49 -24.24
N ALA A 287 -32.64 13.98 -23.58
CA ALA A 287 -33.46 15.06 -24.11
C ALA A 287 -32.68 16.37 -24.24
N ILE A 288 -33.08 17.21 -25.21
CA ILE A 288 -32.43 18.49 -25.48
C ILE A 288 -32.36 19.37 -24.23
N GLY A 289 -31.17 19.96 -23.98
CA GLY A 289 -30.92 20.84 -22.86
C GLY A 289 -30.58 20.14 -21.54
N LEU A 290 -30.62 18.79 -21.50
CA LEU A 290 -30.17 18.01 -20.35
C LEU A 290 -28.70 17.62 -20.50
N VAL A 291 -28.05 17.42 -19.36
CA VAL A 291 -26.65 17.01 -19.28
C VAL A 291 -26.48 15.57 -19.75
N ILE A 292 -25.53 15.32 -20.64
CA ILE A 292 -25.08 13.98 -21.02
C ILE A 292 -24.08 13.48 -19.97
N GLY A 293 -23.09 14.30 -19.64
CA GLY A 293 -22.05 13.99 -18.66
C GLY A 293 -20.89 14.97 -18.72
N PRO A 294 -19.79 14.70 -17.97
CA PRO A 294 -18.58 15.50 -18.07
C PRO A 294 -17.89 15.30 -19.43
N ALA A 295 -17.31 16.37 -19.99
CA ALA A 295 -16.57 16.34 -21.26
C ALA A 295 -15.16 15.75 -21.12
N THR A 296 -14.79 15.29 -19.93
CA THR A 296 -13.49 14.70 -19.61
C THR A 296 -13.64 13.23 -19.21
N SER A 297 -12.63 12.42 -19.53
CA SER A 297 -12.54 11.03 -19.08
C SER A 297 -11.89 10.89 -17.69
N VAL A 298 -11.39 11.99 -17.13
CA VAL A 298 -10.79 12.02 -15.79
C VAL A 298 -11.88 11.83 -14.73
N THR A 299 -11.60 11.04 -13.71
CA THR A 299 -12.56 10.72 -12.64
C THR A 299 -12.42 11.61 -11.41
N GLU A 300 -11.29 12.28 -11.24
CA GLU A 300 -10.97 13.08 -10.07
C GLU A 300 -10.23 14.37 -10.45
N LEU A 301 -10.58 15.47 -9.80
CA LEU A 301 -9.98 16.78 -10.04
C LEU A 301 -9.65 17.47 -8.71
N PRO A 302 -8.63 18.35 -8.68
CA PRO A 302 -8.33 19.13 -7.48
C PRO A 302 -9.55 19.94 -7.01
N THR A 303 -9.72 20.09 -5.70
CA THR A 303 -10.74 20.96 -5.10
C THR A 303 -10.77 22.33 -5.78
N GLY A 304 -11.98 22.78 -6.13
CA GLY A 304 -12.23 24.06 -6.79
C GLY A 304 -11.99 24.06 -8.30
N SER A 305 -11.59 22.94 -8.89
CA SER A 305 -11.41 22.82 -10.34
C SER A 305 -12.74 22.84 -11.08
N GLU A 306 -12.70 23.33 -12.32
CA GLU A 306 -13.85 23.40 -13.22
C GLU A 306 -14.04 22.06 -13.96
N VAL A 307 -15.29 21.63 -14.06
CA VAL A 307 -15.71 20.44 -14.81
C VAL A 307 -16.52 20.89 -16.02
N ASP A 308 -15.96 20.69 -17.20
CA ASP A 308 -16.66 20.92 -18.45
C ASP A 308 -17.77 19.88 -18.64
N ILE A 309 -18.93 20.32 -19.11
CA ILE A 309 -20.13 19.48 -19.25
C ILE A 309 -20.62 19.45 -20.70
N GLU A 310 -20.98 18.26 -21.16
CA GLU A 310 -21.67 18.08 -22.44
C GLU A 310 -23.19 18.08 -22.22
N ILE A 311 -23.88 18.89 -23.01
CA ILE A 311 -25.32 19.05 -22.99
C ILE A 311 -25.89 18.47 -24.28
N SER A 312 -26.99 17.74 -24.17
CA SER A 312 -27.70 17.21 -25.33
C SER A 312 -28.28 18.34 -26.17
N SER A 313 -27.94 18.32 -27.46
CA SER A 313 -28.62 19.10 -28.50
C SER A 313 -29.80 18.36 -29.12
N GLY A 314 -30.13 17.17 -28.62
CA GLY A 314 -31.11 16.24 -29.18
C GLY A 314 -30.49 15.25 -30.18
N PRO A 315 -31.34 14.41 -30.82
CA PRO A 315 -30.93 13.45 -31.84
C PRO A 315 -30.08 14.04 -32.96
N GLU A 316 -29.17 13.24 -33.52
CA GLU A 316 -28.38 13.66 -34.66
C GLU A 316 -29.27 13.77 -35.90
N LEU A 317 -29.22 14.92 -36.58
CA LEU A 317 -29.98 15.13 -37.80
C LEU A 317 -29.37 14.32 -38.95
N ARG A 318 -30.22 13.57 -39.66
CA ARG A 318 -29.87 12.83 -40.88
C ARG A 318 -30.17 13.68 -42.10
N THR A 319 -29.32 13.54 -43.11
CA THR A 319 -29.49 14.26 -44.38
C THR A 319 -30.18 13.35 -45.39
N VAL A 320 -31.23 13.84 -46.03
CA VAL A 320 -31.88 13.12 -47.12
C VAL A 320 -30.91 13.05 -48.32
N PRO A 321 -30.57 11.84 -48.83
CA PRO A 321 -29.61 11.71 -49.91
C PRO A 321 -29.92 12.55 -51.14
N GLU A 322 -28.87 13.01 -51.81
CA GLU A 322 -29.01 13.73 -53.06
C GLU A 322 -29.33 12.77 -54.22
N THR A 323 -29.99 13.29 -55.26
CA THR A 323 -30.27 12.56 -56.52
C THR A 323 -31.26 11.38 -56.45
N LEU A 324 -32.28 11.48 -55.59
CA LEU A 324 -33.32 10.44 -55.45
C LEU A 324 -34.38 10.48 -56.58
N VAL A 325 -34.64 11.67 -57.13
CA VAL A 325 -35.62 11.86 -58.21
C VAL A 325 -35.11 11.28 -59.53
N GLY A 326 -35.98 10.59 -60.26
CA GLY A 326 -35.65 9.96 -61.55
C GLY A 326 -34.99 8.58 -61.45
N ARG A 327 -34.79 8.05 -60.23
CA ARG A 327 -34.29 6.68 -59.99
C ARG A 327 -35.42 5.70 -59.72
N ALA A 328 -35.10 4.40 -59.78
CA ALA A 328 -36.02 3.32 -59.43
C ALA A 328 -36.31 3.30 -57.92
N TYR A 329 -37.57 3.06 -57.54
CA TYR A 329 -38.01 3.06 -56.13
C TYR A 329 -37.14 2.19 -55.22
N GLU A 330 -36.83 0.94 -55.59
CA GLU A 330 -36.06 0.01 -54.76
C GLU A 330 -34.66 0.54 -54.42
N SER A 331 -34.00 1.20 -55.39
CA SER A 331 -32.68 1.81 -55.17
C SER A 331 -32.77 3.01 -54.23
N VAL A 332 -33.85 3.78 -54.31
CA VAL A 332 -34.08 4.98 -53.48
C VAL A 332 -34.44 4.57 -52.06
N GLU A 333 -35.29 3.56 -51.89
CA GLU A 333 -35.66 2.98 -50.60
C GLU A 333 -34.41 2.46 -49.86
N THR A 334 -33.55 1.71 -50.56
CA THR A 334 -32.30 1.20 -49.97
C THR A 334 -31.39 2.35 -49.52
N ALA A 335 -31.26 3.42 -50.32
CA ALA A 335 -30.44 4.57 -49.99
C ALA A 335 -30.97 5.33 -48.75
N ILE A 336 -32.29 5.47 -48.62
CA ILE A 336 -32.91 6.17 -47.48
C ILE A 336 -32.82 5.32 -46.20
N VAL A 337 -33.08 4.02 -46.29
CA VAL A 337 -32.97 3.12 -45.13
C VAL A 337 -31.54 3.04 -44.62
N LEU A 338 -30.54 3.10 -45.51
CA LEU A 338 -29.11 3.12 -45.13
C LEU A 338 -28.76 4.35 -44.26
N GLU A 339 -29.42 5.49 -44.49
CA GLU A 339 -29.26 6.70 -43.67
C GLU A 339 -30.00 6.63 -42.33
N GLY A 340 -30.70 5.53 -42.04
CA GLY A 340 -31.50 5.36 -40.82
C GLY A 340 -32.85 6.10 -40.85
N LEU A 341 -33.42 6.26 -42.04
CA LEU A 341 -34.68 6.97 -42.27
C LEU A 341 -35.78 6.00 -42.73
N GLN A 342 -37.03 6.36 -42.45
CA GLN A 342 -38.18 5.53 -42.81
C GLN A 342 -38.79 5.97 -44.13
N VAL A 343 -39.33 5.02 -44.89
CA VAL A 343 -39.88 5.28 -46.23
C VAL A 343 -41.39 5.05 -46.23
N LYS A 344 -42.13 6.01 -46.79
CA LYS A 344 -43.55 5.87 -47.11
C LYS A 344 -43.75 6.00 -48.62
N ARG A 345 -44.21 4.94 -49.27
CA ARG A 345 -44.49 4.93 -50.71
C ARG A 345 -45.90 5.46 -51.00
N THR A 346 -45.99 6.46 -51.87
CA THR A 346 -47.24 6.98 -52.42
C THR A 346 -47.19 6.92 -53.93
N GLU A 347 -48.19 6.33 -54.57
CA GLU A 347 -48.16 6.07 -56.01
C GLU A 347 -49.11 7.00 -56.76
N VAL A 348 -48.60 7.66 -57.81
CA VAL A 348 -49.33 8.69 -58.57
C VAL A 348 -49.17 8.44 -60.07
N PHE A 349 -50.20 8.69 -60.87
CA PHE A 349 -50.08 8.62 -62.34
C PHE A 349 -49.27 9.81 -62.88
N HIS A 350 -48.40 9.57 -63.86
CA HIS A 350 -47.59 10.61 -64.48
C HIS A 350 -47.49 10.38 -65.99
N PRO A 351 -47.75 11.40 -66.83
CA PRO A 351 -47.85 11.22 -68.28
C PRO A 351 -46.50 10.91 -68.95
N THR A 352 -45.39 11.35 -68.37
CA THR A 352 -44.04 11.31 -69.00
C THR A 352 -43.04 10.40 -68.27
N ILE A 353 -43.32 9.99 -67.03
CA ILE A 353 -42.35 9.26 -66.20
C ILE A 353 -42.74 7.78 -66.19
N GLY A 354 -41.80 6.92 -66.54
CA GLY A 354 -42.01 5.47 -66.58
C GLY A 354 -42.43 4.87 -65.25
N LEU A 355 -43.12 3.73 -65.29
CA LEU A 355 -43.61 3.02 -64.11
C LEU A 355 -42.46 2.68 -63.15
N GLY A 356 -42.67 2.88 -61.85
CA GLY A 356 -41.71 2.53 -60.80
C GLY A 356 -40.57 3.53 -60.57
N ILE A 357 -40.59 4.67 -61.28
CA ILE A 357 -39.62 5.75 -61.12
C ILE A 357 -40.14 6.79 -60.13
N VAL A 358 -39.24 7.30 -59.30
CA VAL A 358 -39.53 8.35 -58.31
C VAL A 358 -39.72 9.71 -59.00
N ILE A 359 -40.89 10.31 -58.80
CA ILE A 359 -41.29 11.61 -59.34
C ILE A 359 -40.77 12.73 -58.45
N ARG A 360 -40.98 12.60 -57.12
CA ARG A 360 -40.57 13.56 -56.12
C ARG A 360 -40.45 12.89 -54.75
N VAL A 361 -39.73 13.55 -53.85
CA VAL A 361 -39.50 13.11 -52.47
C VAL A 361 -39.82 14.26 -51.54
N GLU A 362 -40.47 13.97 -50.43
CA GLU A 362 -40.83 14.94 -49.38
C GLU A 362 -40.46 14.37 -48.00
N PRO A 363 -39.60 15.03 -47.22
CA PRO A 363 -38.86 16.27 -47.50
C PRO A 363 -37.91 16.19 -48.72
N VAL A 364 -37.57 17.34 -49.30
CA VAL A 364 -36.71 17.41 -50.51
C VAL A 364 -35.30 16.89 -50.23
N SER A 365 -34.61 16.40 -51.26
CA SER A 365 -33.20 15.99 -51.16
C SER A 365 -32.32 17.09 -50.54
N GLY A 366 -31.39 16.71 -49.66
CA GLY A 366 -30.52 17.62 -48.93
C GLY A 366 -31.14 18.26 -47.68
N SER A 367 -32.43 18.01 -47.40
CA SER A 367 -33.04 18.44 -46.14
C SER A 367 -32.53 17.63 -44.95
N GLN A 368 -32.53 18.25 -43.77
CA GLN A 368 -32.18 17.61 -42.51
C GLN A 368 -33.44 17.18 -41.78
N VAL A 369 -33.47 15.93 -41.34
CA VAL A 369 -34.58 15.30 -40.63
C VAL A 369 -34.06 14.55 -39.41
N LEU A 370 -34.91 14.33 -38.41
CA LEU A 370 -34.54 13.51 -37.25
C LEU A 370 -34.29 12.06 -37.70
N ALA A 371 -33.49 11.32 -36.91
CA ALA A 371 -33.44 9.88 -37.00
C ALA A 371 -34.86 9.28 -36.97
N ASP A 372 -35.08 8.20 -37.73
CA ASP A 372 -36.40 7.59 -37.95
C ASP A 372 -37.47 8.49 -38.62
N GLY A 373 -37.07 9.66 -39.14
CA GLY A 373 -37.95 10.53 -39.91
C GLY A 373 -38.56 9.81 -41.12
N VAL A 374 -39.86 10.00 -41.34
CA VAL A 374 -40.58 9.39 -42.46
C VAL A 374 -40.45 10.28 -43.71
N ILE A 375 -39.86 9.72 -44.76
CA ILE A 375 -39.77 10.33 -46.08
C ILE A 375 -40.87 9.76 -46.98
N GLU A 376 -41.71 10.62 -47.52
CA GLU A 376 -42.73 10.26 -48.50
C GLU A 376 -42.15 10.30 -49.93
N ILE A 377 -42.20 9.16 -50.60
CA ILE A 377 -41.70 8.98 -51.95
C ILE A 377 -42.89 8.83 -52.90
N PHE A 378 -42.97 9.72 -53.88
CA PHE A 378 -44.00 9.69 -54.91
C PHE A 378 -43.49 8.91 -56.13
N VAL A 379 -44.08 7.74 -56.39
CA VAL A 379 -43.67 6.81 -57.45
C VAL A 379 -44.68 6.83 -58.61
N SER A 380 -44.20 6.83 -59.85
CA SER A 380 -45.06 6.82 -61.03
C SER A 380 -45.74 5.46 -61.25
N LYS A 381 -47.06 5.50 -61.44
CA LYS A 381 -47.88 4.38 -61.94
C LYS A 381 -47.91 4.27 -63.47
N GLY A 382 -47.26 5.19 -64.17
CA GLY A 382 -47.40 5.36 -65.62
C GLY A 382 -48.58 6.28 -65.98
N LEU A 383 -49.03 6.21 -67.23
CA LEU A 383 -50.13 7.03 -67.73
C LEU A 383 -51.46 6.64 -67.06
N GLU A 384 -52.32 7.64 -66.84
CA GLU A 384 -53.69 7.41 -66.40
C GLU A 384 -54.46 6.63 -67.48
N PRO A 385 -55.13 5.52 -67.13
CA PRO A 385 -55.95 4.79 -68.08
C PRO A 385 -57.14 5.68 -68.52
N ILE A 386 -57.32 5.80 -69.84
CA ILE A 386 -58.46 6.52 -70.43
C ILE A 386 -59.66 5.56 -70.38
N GLU A 387 -60.71 5.91 -69.62
CA GLU A 387 -61.98 5.16 -69.58
C GLU A 387 -62.80 5.30 -70.88
#